data_AF-A0A3G9J0P8-F1
#
_entry.id   AF-A0A3G9J0P8-F1
#
_cell.length_a   1.000
_cell.length_b   1.000
_cell.length_c   1.000
_cell.angle_alpha   90.00
_cell.angle_beta   90.00
_cell.angle_gamma   90.00
#
_symmetry.space_group_name_H-M   'P 1'
#
loop_
_entity.id
_entity.type
_entity.pdbx_description
1 polymer ?
#
loop_
_entity_poly.entity_id
_entity_poly.type
_entity_poly.pdbx_seq_one_letter_code
_entity_poly.pdbx_strand_id
1 'polypeptide(L)'
;MGALSDTRMIDVNNKTAVTVDVPKLPNLRISGVKDGKIVISSYNDGSSNSTAFISSVDVSTGRVSEISRVSGYLDGEPRFSPSGSKVAIDYGNDPMVGVDDVMIVDLSTKSQKLLSISSQNARAVNGNIIRFHWVNDYAVLVDAKHGSESSSFLVKSQGE
;
A
#
# COMPACT_ATOMS: atom_id res chain seq x y z
N MET A 1 18.07 15.89 -2.25
CA MET A 1 16.61 16.11 -2.14
C MET A 1 15.99 15.69 -3.45
N GLY A 2 15.12 14.68 -3.46
CA GLY A 2 14.29 14.39 -4.63
C GLY A 2 13.34 15.55 -4.92
N ALA A 3 12.91 15.67 -6.17
CA ALA A 3 12.20 16.84 -6.66
C ALA A 3 10.74 16.89 -6.19
N LEU A 4 10.52 17.25 -4.91
CA LEU A 4 9.19 17.50 -4.35
C LEU A 4 8.43 18.56 -5.16
N SER A 5 9.15 19.55 -5.71
CA SER A 5 8.62 20.62 -6.55
C SER A 5 8.26 20.20 -7.98
N ASP A 6 8.60 18.98 -8.41
CA ASP A 6 8.39 18.50 -9.77
C ASP A 6 7.38 17.36 -9.87
N THR A 7 6.63 17.09 -8.79
CA THR A 7 5.54 16.12 -8.86
C THR A 7 4.37 16.73 -9.63
N ARG A 8 4.02 16.11 -10.75
CA ARG A 8 2.97 16.60 -11.66
C ARG A 8 2.12 15.43 -12.12
N MET A 9 0.84 15.71 -12.33
CA MET A 9 -0.07 14.86 -13.08
C MET A 9 -0.17 15.43 -14.50
N ILE A 10 -0.06 14.57 -15.50
CA ILE A 10 -0.14 14.96 -16.91
C ILE A 10 -1.38 14.32 -17.52
N ASP A 11 -2.26 15.14 -18.07
CA ASP A 11 -3.34 14.68 -18.93
C ASP A 11 -2.75 14.39 -20.31
N VAL A 12 -2.70 13.11 -20.68
CA VAL A 12 -2.10 12.67 -21.95
C VAL A 12 -2.95 13.04 -23.17
N ASN A 13 -4.26 13.23 -23.00
CA ASN A 13 -5.17 13.55 -24.09
C ASN A 13 -5.16 15.06 -24.35
N ASN A 14 -5.26 15.85 -23.27
CA ASN A 14 -5.32 17.30 -23.33
C ASN A 14 -3.95 17.96 -23.31
N LYS A 15 -2.88 17.21 -23.06
CA LYS A 15 -1.48 17.66 -22.95
C LYS A 15 -1.30 18.78 -21.92
N THR A 16 -2.11 18.75 -20.86
CA THR A 16 -2.03 19.68 -19.74
C THR A 16 -1.31 19.05 -18.57
N ALA A 17 -0.69 19.88 -17.73
CA ALA A 17 -0.01 19.44 -16.51
C ALA A 17 -0.58 20.18 -15.31
N VAL A 18 -0.84 19.44 -14.24
CA VAL A 18 -1.28 19.96 -12.94
C VAL A 18 -0.21 19.58 -11.91
N THR A 19 0.32 20.58 -11.20
CA THR A 19 1.25 20.34 -10.09
C THR A 19 0.52 19.61 -8.97
N VAL A 20 1.15 18.61 -8.36
CA VAL A 20 0.58 17.88 -7.24
C VAL A 20 1.23 18.34 -5.93
N ASP A 21 0.41 18.79 -4.99
CA ASP A 21 0.86 19.35 -3.71
C ASP A 21 1.22 18.24 -2.72
N VAL A 22 2.30 17.50 -3.02
CA VAL A 22 2.78 16.42 -2.13
C VAL A 22 3.37 16.99 -0.83
N PRO A 23 3.11 16.34 0.32
CA PRO A 23 3.66 16.76 1.60
C PRO A 23 5.20 16.69 1.61
N LYS A 24 5.83 17.60 2.36
CA LYS A 24 7.29 17.58 2.58
C LYS A 24 7.62 16.50 3.61
N LEU A 25 7.97 15.30 3.14
CA LEU A 25 8.35 14.16 3.97
C LEU A 25 9.78 13.69 3.63
N PRO A 26 10.50 13.10 4.59
CA PRO A 26 11.83 12.52 4.34
C PRO A 26 11.73 11.31 3.42
N ASN A 27 12.71 11.15 2.53
CA ASN A 27 12.79 10.03 1.58
C ASN A 27 11.46 9.70 0.87
N LEU A 28 10.69 10.74 0.51
CA LEU A 28 9.37 10.59 -0.09
C LEU A 28 9.45 9.84 -1.42
N ARG A 29 8.55 8.87 -1.59
CA ARG A 29 8.30 8.17 -2.86
C ARG A 29 6.80 8.02 -3.08
N ILE A 30 6.33 8.25 -4.32
CA ILE A 30 5.01 7.77 -4.73
C ILE A 30 5.13 6.28 -5.05
N SER A 31 4.47 5.45 -4.26
CA SER A 31 4.59 3.99 -4.30
C SER A 31 3.34 3.29 -4.85
N GLY A 32 2.23 4.02 -5.05
CA GLY A 32 1.04 3.50 -5.70
C GLY A 32 0.16 4.63 -6.23
N VAL A 33 -0.57 4.37 -7.31
CA VAL A 33 -1.52 5.31 -7.93
C VAL A 33 -2.75 4.56 -8.41
N LYS A 34 -3.96 5.12 -8.21
CA LYS A 34 -5.23 4.55 -8.71
C LYS A 34 -6.35 5.59 -8.65
N ASP A 35 -6.90 5.96 -9.81
CA ASP A 35 -8.16 6.71 -9.94
C ASP A 35 -8.32 7.86 -8.92
N GLY A 36 -7.45 8.87 -9.04
CA GLY A 36 -7.44 10.04 -8.15
C GLY A 36 -6.93 9.75 -6.73
N LYS A 37 -6.22 8.65 -6.52
CA LYS A 37 -5.58 8.30 -5.24
C LYS A 37 -4.11 7.98 -5.46
N ILE A 38 -3.32 8.25 -4.43
CA ILE A 38 -1.89 7.96 -4.39
C ILE A 38 -1.53 7.33 -3.05
N VAL A 39 -0.49 6.51 -3.05
CA VAL A 39 0.22 6.09 -1.84
C VAL A 39 1.59 6.75 -1.84
N ILE A 40 1.90 7.42 -0.74
CA ILE A 40 3.17 8.09 -0.50
C ILE A 40 3.90 7.31 0.58
N SER A 41 5.04 6.75 0.26
CA SER A 41 5.94 6.12 1.23
C SER A 41 6.99 7.13 1.72
N SER A 42 7.32 7.08 2.99
CA SER A 42 8.34 7.93 3.62
C SER A 42 9.02 7.20 4.77
N TYR A 43 10.30 7.49 5.01
CA TYR A 43 11.06 6.98 6.14
C TYR A 43 12.16 7.97 6.53
N ASN A 44 12.54 7.97 7.81
CA ASN A 44 13.67 8.75 8.30
C ASN A 44 14.99 8.05 7.98
N ASP A 45 16.06 8.83 7.79
CA ASP A 45 17.40 8.26 7.59
C ASP A 45 17.79 7.35 8.78
N GLY A 46 18.26 6.14 8.47
CA GLY A 46 18.61 5.12 9.47
C GLY A 46 17.42 4.40 10.12
N SER A 47 16.18 4.70 9.73
CA SER A 47 15.00 3.97 10.17
C SER A 47 14.75 2.75 9.30
N SER A 48 14.55 1.59 9.93
CA SER A 48 14.01 0.41 9.23
C SER A 48 12.50 0.49 9.02
N ASN A 49 11.80 1.32 9.79
CA ASN A 49 10.36 1.55 9.62
C ASN A 49 10.10 2.64 8.59
N SER A 50 9.01 2.48 7.86
CA SER A 50 8.44 3.46 6.93
C SER A 50 6.96 3.70 7.23
N THR A 51 6.43 4.78 6.67
CA THR A 51 5.01 5.12 6.71
C THR A 51 4.49 5.24 5.28
N ALA A 52 3.40 4.53 4.99
CA ALA A 52 2.60 4.67 3.78
C ALA A 52 1.39 5.55 4.06
N PHE A 53 1.33 6.73 3.46
CA PHE A 53 0.21 7.65 3.49
C PHE A 53 -0.68 7.39 2.28
N ILE A 54 -1.92 6.94 2.51
CA ILE A 54 -2.93 6.75 1.45
C ILE A 54 -3.73 8.05 1.34
N SER A 55 -3.70 8.68 0.17
CA SER A 55 -4.29 10.00 -0.05
C SER A 55 -5.15 10.05 -1.30
N SER A 56 -6.16 10.91 -1.31
CA SER A 56 -6.82 11.36 -2.53
C SER A 56 -6.07 12.55 -3.13
N VAL A 57 -6.22 12.72 -4.44
CA VAL A 57 -5.74 13.86 -5.21
C VAL A 57 -6.93 14.45 -5.94
N ASP A 58 -7.20 15.73 -5.71
CA ASP A 58 -8.09 16.49 -6.57
C ASP A 58 -7.41 16.67 -7.92
N VAL A 59 -7.95 16.03 -8.96
CA VAL A 59 -7.34 16.02 -10.30
C VAL A 59 -7.36 17.38 -10.99
N SER A 60 -8.23 18.30 -10.57
CA SER A 60 -8.32 19.63 -11.15
C SER A 60 -7.34 20.61 -10.52
N THR A 61 -7.09 20.47 -9.21
CA THR A 61 -6.25 21.41 -8.45
C THR A 61 -4.90 20.84 -8.04
N GLY A 62 -4.72 19.52 -8.09
CA GLY A 62 -3.53 18.83 -7.60
C GLY A 62 -3.44 18.72 -6.09
N ARG A 63 -4.48 19.16 -5.36
CA ARG A 63 -4.49 19.15 -3.90
C ARG A 63 -4.57 17.72 -3.37
N VAL A 64 -3.63 17.37 -2.49
CA VAL A 64 -3.58 16.08 -1.80
C VAL A 64 -4.34 16.15 -0.47
N SER A 65 -5.13 15.11 -0.17
CA SER A 65 -5.80 14.96 1.13
C SER A 65 -5.63 13.54 1.66
N GLU A 66 -5.14 13.39 2.88
CA GLU A 66 -4.94 12.08 3.48
C GLU A 66 -6.27 11.39 3.79
N ILE A 67 -6.35 10.10 3.45
CA ILE A 67 -7.48 9.21 3.77
C ILE A 67 -7.13 8.36 5.00
N SER A 68 -5.95 7.72 4.98
CA SER A 68 -5.44 6.82 6.01
C SER A 68 -3.91 6.71 5.93
N ARG A 69 -3.28 6.09 6.93
CA ARG A 69 -1.84 5.82 6.94
C ARG A 69 -1.51 4.51 7.64
N VAL A 70 -0.46 3.84 7.18
CA VAL A 70 0.08 2.61 7.79
C VAL A 70 1.55 2.83 8.11
N SER A 71 1.98 2.47 9.32
CA SER A 71 3.38 2.56 9.75
C SER A 71 3.88 1.20 10.20
N GLY A 72 5.10 0.83 9.81
CA GLY A 72 5.72 -0.44 10.18
C GLY A 72 6.97 -0.70 9.35
N TYR A 73 7.44 -1.94 9.33
CA TYR A 73 8.41 -2.41 8.34
C TYR A 73 7.66 -2.71 7.04
N LEU A 74 7.70 -1.78 6.08
CA LEU A 74 7.02 -1.90 4.79
C LEU A 74 8.07 -2.04 3.69
N ASP A 75 8.28 -3.27 3.21
CA ASP A 75 9.36 -3.63 2.27
C ASP A 75 8.84 -3.95 0.86
N GLY A 76 7.58 -3.60 0.58
CA GLY A 76 6.94 -3.87 -0.70
C GLY A 76 6.12 -2.73 -1.26
N GLU A 77 5.60 -2.94 -2.46
CA GLU A 77 4.78 -1.94 -3.15
C GLU A 77 3.31 -2.09 -2.79
N PRO A 78 2.65 -1.02 -2.33
CA PRO A 78 1.23 -1.04 -2.02
C PRO A 78 0.42 -1.26 -3.31
N ARG A 79 -0.64 -2.06 -3.22
CA ARG A 79 -1.51 -2.35 -4.37
C ARG A 79 -2.94 -2.00 -4.05
N PHE A 80 -3.53 -1.16 -4.90
CA PHE A 80 -4.97 -0.92 -4.87
C PHE A 80 -5.73 -2.16 -5.35
N SER A 81 -6.88 -2.42 -4.76
CA SER A 81 -7.84 -3.38 -5.31
C SER A 81 -8.36 -2.91 -6.68
N PRO A 82 -8.95 -3.79 -7.51
CA PRO A 82 -9.44 -3.41 -8.84
C PRO A 82 -10.36 -2.18 -8.87
N SER A 83 -11.30 -2.05 -7.92
CA SER A 83 -12.14 -0.84 -7.80
C SER A 83 -11.44 0.34 -7.15
N GLY A 84 -10.27 0.14 -6.55
CA GLY A 84 -9.56 1.16 -5.77
C GLY A 84 -10.23 1.51 -4.45
N SER A 85 -11.12 0.65 -3.95
CA SER A 85 -11.78 0.80 -2.63
C SER A 85 -10.91 0.32 -1.47
N LYS A 86 -9.89 -0.51 -1.73
CA LYS A 86 -8.94 -1.03 -0.74
C LYS A 86 -7.51 -0.88 -1.21
N VAL A 87 -6.58 -0.91 -0.25
CA VAL A 87 -5.13 -1.00 -0.49
C VAL A 87 -4.58 -2.16 0.32
N ALA A 88 -3.77 -3.00 -0.31
CA ALA A 88 -2.97 -4.02 0.34
C ALA A 88 -1.52 -3.54 0.42
N ILE A 89 -0.88 -3.69 1.59
CA ILE A 89 0.48 -3.22 1.88
C ILE A 89 1.23 -4.33 2.60
N ASP A 90 2.41 -4.69 2.12
CA ASP A 90 3.33 -5.56 2.87
C ASP A 90 3.60 -4.96 4.25
N TYR A 91 3.41 -5.75 5.30
CA TYR A 91 3.47 -5.28 6.67
C TYR A 91 4.28 -6.21 7.56
N GLY A 92 5.22 -5.61 8.31
CA GLY A 92 5.91 -6.22 9.43
C GLY A 92 5.86 -5.32 10.65
N ASN A 93 5.56 -5.88 11.82
CA ASN A 93 5.56 -5.11 13.07
C ASN A 93 6.96 -4.95 13.68
N ASP A 94 7.89 -5.85 13.36
CA ASP A 94 9.28 -5.84 13.81
C ASP A 94 10.22 -5.91 12.59
N PRO A 95 11.05 -4.89 12.33
CA PRO A 95 12.04 -4.91 11.26
C PRO A 95 13.02 -6.08 11.30
N MET A 96 13.28 -6.68 12.47
CA MET A 96 14.17 -7.83 12.59
C MET A 96 13.51 -9.12 12.08
N VAL A 97 12.18 -9.18 12.10
CA VAL A 97 11.40 -10.29 11.52
C VAL A 97 11.19 -10.06 10.03
N GLY A 98 11.01 -8.80 9.62
CA GLY A 98 10.70 -8.42 8.24
C GLY A 98 9.19 -8.40 8.00
N VAL A 99 8.78 -8.55 6.74
CA VAL A 99 7.37 -8.60 6.34
C VAL A 99 6.83 -10.02 6.55
N ASP A 100 5.89 -10.16 7.47
CA ASP A 100 5.23 -11.43 7.81
C ASP A 100 3.72 -11.43 7.54
N ASP A 101 3.15 -10.29 7.12
CA ASP A 101 1.73 -10.18 6.81
C ASP A 101 1.45 -9.13 5.72
N VAL A 102 0.18 -9.02 5.34
CA VAL A 102 -0.34 -7.98 4.46
C VAL A 102 -1.39 -7.18 5.21
N MET A 103 -1.18 -5.87 5.34
CA MET A 103 -2.17 -4.95 5.86
C MET A 103 -3.18 -4.60 4.76
N ILE A 104 -4.46 -4.86 5.00
CA ILE A 104 -5.56 -4.42 4.15
C ILE A 104 -6.17 -3.15 4.76
N VAL A 105 -6.18 -2.08 3.99
CA VAL A 105 -6.81 -0.80 4.34
C VAL A 105 -8.08 -0.63 3.52
N ASP A 106 -9.23 -0.56 4.18
CA ASP A 106 -10.49 -0.20 3.53
C ASP A 106 -10.64 1.33 3.53
N LEU A 107 -10.74 1.92 2.34
CA LEU A 107 -10.69 3.38 2.19
C LEU A 107 -12.04 4.05 2.51
N SER A 108 -13.14 3.30 2.46
CA SER A 108 -14.47 3.82 2.76
C SER A 108 -14.68 3.96 4.27
N THR A 109 -14.24 2.94 5.02
CA THR A 109 -14.36 2.87 6.48
C THR A 109 -13.12 3.35 7.21
N LYS A 110 -12.00 3.53 6.49
CA LYS A 110 -10.66 3.80 7.03
C LYS A 110 -10.13 2.71 7.95
N SER A 111 -10.77 1.54 7.96
CA SER A 111 -10.37 0.41 8.78
C SER A 111 -9.10 -0.24 8.23
N GLN A 112 -8.33 -0.85 9.12
CA GLN A 112 -7.09 -1.54 8.81
C GLN A 112 -7.16 -2.93 9.44
N LYS A 113 -6.83 -3.96 8.67
CA LYS A 113 -6.86 -5.34 9.15
C LYS A 113 -5.73 -6.13 8.52
N LEU A 114 -5.03 -6.88 9.34
CA LEU A 114 -4.07 -7.88 8.86
C LEU A 114 -4.80 -8.99 8.13
N LEU A 115 -4.22 -9.41 7.00
CA LEU A 115 -4.80 -10.44 6.16
C LEU A 115 -4.89 -11.78 6.91
N SER A 116 -3.91 -12.11 7.75
CA SER A 116 -3.93 -13.28 8.64
C SER A 116 -5.14 -13.33 9.58
N ILE A 117 -5.56 -12.18 10.13
CA ILE A 117 -6.74 -12.05 11.01
C ILE A 117 -8.06 -12.12 10.21
N SER A 118 -8.02 -11.82 8.92
CA SER A 118 -9.19 -11.91 8.03
C SER A 118 -9.39 -13.30 7.41
N SER A 119 -8.36 -14.15 7.45
CA SER A 119 -8.39 -15.51 6.91
C SER A 119 -9.02 -16.48 7.91
N GLN A 120 -9.95 -17.33 7.44
CA GLN A 120 -10.41 -18.49 8.21
C GLN A 120 -9.28 -19.51 8.49
N ASN A 121 -8.14 -19.37 7.80
CA ASN A 121 -6.93 -20.17 7.98
C ASN A 121 -5.75 -19.26 8.34
N ALA A 122 -5.64 -18.84 9.60
CA ALA A 122 -4.51 -18.06 10.11
C ALA A 122 -3.14 -18.75 9.87
N ARG A 123 -3.13 -20.09 9.70
CA ARG A 123 -1.93 -20.87 9.35
C ARG A 123 -1.42 -20.67 7.93
N ALA A 124 -2.23 -20.14 7.01
CA ALA A 124 -1.82 -19.97 5.62
C ALA A 124 -0.78 -18.85 5.45
N VAL A 125 -0.81 -17.82 6.30
CA VAL A 125 0.02 -16.62 6.16
C VAL A 125 1.29 -16.67 7.03
N ASN A 126 1.63 -17.82 7.63
CA ASN A 126 2.69 -17.89 8.64
C ASN A 126 4.12 -18.02 8.05
N GLY A 127 4.48 -17.16 7.10
CA GLY A 127 5.77 -17.20 6.41
C GLY A 127 6.11 -15.84 5.80
N ASN A 128 7.35 -15.67 5.34
CA ASN A 128 7.77 -14.40 4.75
C ASN A 128 6.96 -14.16 3.47
N ILE A 129 6.13 -13.11 3.48
CA ILE A 129 5.34 -12.73 2.32
C ILE A 129 6.30 -12.24 1.24
N ILE A 130 6.28 -12.90 0.09
CA ILE A 130 7.14 -12.56 -1.04
C ILE A 130 6.38 -11.63 -1.99
N ARG A 131 5.11 -11.94 -2.24
CA ARG A 131 4.25 -11.22 -3.16
C ARG A 131 2.78 -11.38 -2.77
N PHE A 132 1.99 -10.38 -3.14
CA PHE A 132 0.54 -10.48 -3.13
C PHE A 132 -0.07 -9.79 -4.35
N HIS A 133 -1.22 -10.30 -4.80
CA HIS A 133 -1.95 -9.77 -5.95
C HIS A 133 -3.45 -9.81 -5.66
N TRP A 134 -4.13 -8.68 -5.88
CA TRP A 134 -5.59 -8.68 -5.88
C TRP A 134 -6.11 -9.51 -7.05
N VAL A 135 -6.99 -10.46 -6.76
CA VAL A 135 -7.76 -11.21 -7.76
C VAL A 135 -9.07 -10.50 -8.07
N ASN A 136 -9.69 -9.95 -7.04
CA ASN A 136 -10.85 -9.05 -7.10
C ASN A 136 -10.87 -8.17 -5.84
N ASP A 137 -11.91 -7.40 -5.59
CA ASP A 137 -11.97 -6.50 -4.42
C ASP A 137 -12.06 -7.18 -3.04
N TYR A 138 -12.22 -8.49 -3.02
CA TYR A 138 -12.44 -9.29 -1.82
C TYR A 138 -11.46 -10.43 -1.67
N ALA A 139 -10.53 -10.61 -2.61
CA ALA A 139 -9.63 -11.75 -2.62
C ALA A 139 -8.22 -11.34 -3.08
N VAL A 140 -7.24 -11.79 -2.31
CA VAL A 140 -5.81 -11.57 -2.54
C VAL A 140 -5.14 -12.93 -2.68
N LEU A 141 -4.41 -13.14 -3.76
CA LEU A 141 -3.47 -14.24 -3.91
C LEU A 141 -2.18 -13.84 -3.20
N VAL A 142 -1.69 -14.68 -2.30
CA VAL A 142 -0.47 -14.44 -1.52
C VAL A 142 0.51 -15.56 -1.78
N ASP A 143 1.76 -15.18 -2.07
CA ASP A 143 2.90 -16.07 -2.16
C ASP A 143 3.77 -15.91 -0.91
N ALA A 144 3.95 -16.97 -0.14
CA ALA A 144 4.76 -16.99 1.07
C ALA A 144 5.94 -17.96 0.95
N LYS A 145 7.03 -17.66 1.65
CA LYS A 145 8.20 -18.54 1.76
C LYS A 145 8.32 -19.12 3.16
N HIS A 146 8.56 -20.42 3.23
CA HIS A 146 8.90 -21.13 4.45
C HIS A 146 10.20 -21.91 4.24
N GLY A 147 11.32 -21.37 4.73
CA GLY A 147 12.64 -21.96 4.47
C GLY A 147 12.95 -21.98 2.97
N SER A 148 13.09 -23.17 2.38
CA SER A 148 13.30 -23.34 0.93
C SER A 148 12.01 -23.49 0.12
N GLU A 149 10.87 -23.68 0.78
CA GLU A 149 9.59 -23.94 0.12
C GLU A 149 8.82 -22.64 -0.12
N SER A 150 8.06 -22.60 -1.22
CA SER A 150 7.14 -21.50 -1.54
C SER A 150 5.73 -22.05 -1.68
N SER A 151 4.77 -21.35 -1.10
CA SER A 151 3.35 -21.69 -1.17
C SER A 151 2.55 -20.49 -1.66
N SER A 152 1.52 -20.76 -2.45
CA SER A 152 0.56 -19.76 -2.91
C SER A 152 -0.81 -20.10 -2.38
N PHE A 153 -1.51 -19.13 -1.82
CA PHE A 153 -2.86 -19.34 -1.30
C PHE A 153 -3.74 -18.12 -1.55
N LEU A 154 -5.03 -18.38 -1.78
CA LEU A 154 -6.03 -17.36 -1.96
C LEU A 154 -6.64 -17.01 -0.60
N VAL A 155 -6.47 -15.76 -0.17
CA VAL A 155 -7.14 -15.23 1.02
C VAL A 155 -8.32 -14.38 0.59
N LYS A 156 -9.50 -14.68 1.13
CA LYS A 156 -10.65 -13.80 1.01
C LYS A 156 -10.62 -12.82 2.17
N SER A 157 -10.53 -11.52 1.90
CA SER A 157 -10.82 -10.51 2.91
C SER A 157 -12.32 -10.60 3.18
N GLN A 158 -12.73 -11.09 4.35
CA GLN A 158 -14.15 -11.11 4.70
C GLN A 158 -14.71 -9.68 4.58
N GLY A 159 -15.71 -9.51 3.72
CA GLY A 159 -16.70 -8.46 3.90
C GLY A 159 -17.62 -8.91 5.03
N GLU A 160 -17.97 -7.97 5.91
CA GLU A 160 -19.14 -8.14 6.79
C GLU A 160 -20.41 -8.39 5.96
#